data_AF-A0A357NF31-F1
#
_entry.id   AF-A0A357NF31-F1
#
_cell.length_a   1.000
_cell.length_b   1.000
_cell.length_c   1.000
_cell.angle_alpha   90.00
_cell.angle_beta   90.00
_cell.angle_gamma   90.00
#
_symmetry.space_group_name_H-M   'P 1'
#
loop_
_entity.id
_entity.type
_entity.pdbx_description
1 polymer ?
#
loop_
_entity_poly.entity_id
_entity_poly.type
_entity_poly.pdbx_seq_one_letter_code
_entity_poly.pdbx_strand_id
1 'polypeptide(L)'
;LIDVTEGNCRLKQALIRDKRYDKLFLLPAAQTRDKNAVSPEQMRQLCEELRQDFDFVIIDCPAGIEQGFKNAIAGADRAIIVTTPEVSAVRDADRIIGLLEAAEMH
;
A
#
# COMPACT_ATOMS: atom_id res chain seq x y z
N LEU A 1 -7.96 6.43 5.09
CA LEU A 1 -6.48 6.46 4.99
C LEU A 1 -5.94 7.80 5.48
N ILE A 2 -6.20 8.90 4.76
CA ILE A 2 -5.70 10.25 5.11
C ILE A 2 -6.05 10.63 6.55
N ASP A 3 -7.31 10.45 6.96
CA ASP A 3 -7.73 10.79 8.33
C ASP A 3 -6.97 10.01 9.42
N VAL A 4 -6.50 8.79 9.11
CA VAL A 4 -5.69 8.00 10.04
C VAL A 4 -4.26 8.52 10.04
N THR A 5 -3.66 8.74 8.87
CA THR A 5 -2.27 9.20 8.73
C THR A 5 -2.06 10.63 9.23
N GLU A 6 -3.11 11.46 9.25
CA GLU A 6 -3.13 12.81 9.82
C GLU A 6 -3.52 12.83 11.32
N GLY A 7 -3.96 11.70 11.87
CA GLY A 7 -4.38 11.60 13.28
C GLY A 7 -5.78 12.14 13.59
N ASN A 8 -6.59 12.44 12.56
CA ASN A 8 -7.97 12.90 12.71
C ASN A 8 -8.90 11.78 13.22
N CYS A 9 -8.55 10.51 13.00
CA CYS A 9 -9.27 9.36 13.54
C CYS A 9 -8.33 8.21 13.94
N ARG A 10 -8.77 7.35 14.87
CA ARG A 10 -8.01 6.17 15.27
C ARG A 10 -8.12 5.09 14.18
N LEU A 11 -7.03 4.36 13.95
CA LEU A 11 -6.97 3.25 12.99
C LEU A 11 -8.15 2.27 13.13
N LYS A 12 -8.44 1.81 14.36
CA LYS A 12 -9.55 0.88 14.63
C LYS A 12 -10.94 1.41 14.24
N GLN A 13 -11.11 2.73 14.17
CA GLN A 13 -12.38 3.35 13.76
C GLN A 13 -12.50 3.45 12.23
N ALA A 14 -11.37 3.52 11.53
CA ALA A 14 -11.33 3.60 10.08
C ALA A 14 -11.37 2.23 9.38
N LEU A 15 -11.07 1.16 10.12
CA LEU A 15 -11.13 -0.22 9.61
C LEU A 15 -12.57 -0.70 9.45
N ILE A 16 -12.91 -1.12 8.24
CA ILE A 16 -14.21 -1.66 7.88
C ILE A 16 -14.11 -3.18 7.76
N ARG A 17 -14.82 -3.93 8.60
CA ARG A 17 -14.87 -5.40 8.50
C ARG A 17 -15.71 -5.84 7.29
N ASP A 18 -15.19 -6.77 6.48
CA ASP A 18 -15.98 -7.39 5.40
C ASP A 18 -17.12 -8.24 6.00
N LYS A 19 -18.30 -8.18 5.39
CA LYS A 19 -19.49 -8.85 5.91
C LYS A 19 -19.46 -10.38 5.77
N ARG A 20 -18.64 -10.89 4.85
CA ARG A 20 -18.54 -12.32 4.51
C ARG A 20 -17.41 -13.01 5.26
N TYR A 21 -16.41 -12.25 5.71
CA TYR A 21 -15.19 -12.80 6.28
C TYR A 21 -14.82 -12.08 7.58
N ASP A 22 -14.81 -12.83 8.67
CA ASP A 22 -14.64 -12.28 10.02
C ASP A 22 -13.26 -11.68 10.29
N LYS A 23 -12.25 -12.13 9.55
CA LYS A 23 -10.84 -11.71 9.70
C LYS A 23 -10.38 -10.77 8.60
N LEU A 24 -11.28 -10.33 7.71
CA LEU A 24 -10.95 -9.42 6.62
C LEU A 24 -11.43 -8.01 6.96
N PHE A 25 -10.50 -7.06 6.91
CA PHE A 25 -10.75 -5.66 7.15
C PHE A 25 -10.21 -4.84 5.99
N LEU A 26 -10.90 -3.76 5.65
CA LEU A 26 -10.52 -2.82 4.62
C LEU A 26 -10.29 -1.45 5.25
N LEU A 27 -9.15 -0.85 4.93
CA LEU A 27 -8.89 0.55 5.21
C LEU A 27 -9.10 1.35 3.91
N PRO A 28 -10.20 2.10 3.77
CA PRO A 28 -10.47 2.82 2.53
C PRO A 28 -9.44 3.92 2.29
N ALA A 29 -8.98 4.02 1.04
CA ALA A 29 -8.24 5.17 0.55
C ALA A 29 -9.17 6.39 0.47
N ALA A 30 -8.64 7.58 0.75
CA ALA A 30 -9.41 8.80 0.60
C ALA A 30 -9.53 9.15 -0.90
N GLN A 31 -10.71 9.54 -1.36
CA GLN A 31 -10.95 10.00 -2.73
C GLN A 31 -10.54 11.48 -2.97
N THR A 32 -9.65 12.03 -2.15
CA THR A 32 -9.24 13.43 -2.30
C THR A 32 -8.25 13.55 -3.46
N ARG A 33 -8.28 14.71 -4.15
CA ARG A 33 -7.46 14.96 -5.36
C ARG A 33 -5.96 15.08 -5.09
N ASP A 34 -5.53 15.09 -3.83
CA ASP A 34 -4.15 15.36 -3.49
C ASP A 34 -3.34 14.07 -3.41
N LYS A 35 -2.62 13.77 -4.49
CA LYS A 35 -1.71 12.62 -4.60
C LYS A 35 -0.55 12.66 -3.59
N ASN A 36 -0.32 13.81 -2.93
CA ASN A 36 0.74 14.01 -1.95
C ASN A 36 0.23 13.95 -0.50
N ALA A 37 -1.05 13.59 -0.28
CA ALA A 37 -1.64 13.61 1.05
C ALA A 37 -1.08 12.57 2.03
N VAL A 38 -0.26 11.62 1.55
CA VAL A 38 0.38 10.61 2.39
C VAL A 38 1.86 10.58 2.08
N SER A 39 2.70 10.61 3.11
CA SER A 39 4.15 10.44 2.99
C SER A 39 4.58 8.97 3.14
N PRO A 40 5.78 8.59 2.65
CA PRO A 40 6.36 7.27 2.89
C PRO A 40 6.45 6.91 4.38
N GLU A 41 6.81 7.87 5.23
CA GLU A 41 6.94 7.69 6.68
C GLU A 41 5.59 7.40 7.34
N GLN A 42 4.54 8.10 6.92
CA GLN A 42 3.17 7.85 7.40
C GLN A 42 2.70 6.45 7.00
N MET A 43 3.02 6.01 5.77
CA MET A 43 2.69 4.64 5.34
C MET A 43 3.44 3.58 6.15
N ARG A 44 4.72 3.79 6.46
CA ARG A 44 5.49 2.88 7.34
C ARG A 44 4.85 2.77 8.71
N GLN A 45 4.60 3.90 9.36
CA GLN A 45 3.99 3.91 10.70
C GLN A 45 2.62 3.22 10.70
N LEU A 46 1.78 3.50 9.70
CA LEU A 46 0.49 2.85 9.55
C LEU A 46 0.61 1.33 9.42
N CYS A 47 1.57 0.84 8.62
CA CYS A 47 1.79 -0.59 8.44
C CYS A 47 2.33 -1.24 9.73
N GLU A 48 3.21 -0.58 10.48
CA GLU A 48 3.67 -1.06 11.79
C GLU A 48 2.53 -1.17 12.81
N GLU A 49 1.63 -0.18 12.86
CA GLU A 49 0.44 -0.23 13.72
C GLU A 49 -0.49 -1.39 13.33
N LEU A 50 -0.73 -1.60 12.03
CA LEU A 50 -1.54 -2.70 11.52
C LEU A 50 -0.92 -4.07 11.83
N ARG A 51 0.40 -4.19 11.74
CA ARG A 51 1.12 -5.47 11.98
C ARG A 51 0.93 -5.99 13.41
N GLN A 52 0.58 -5.14 14.38
CA GLN A 52 0.30 -5.57 15.76
C GLN A 52 -0.99 -6.38 15.89
N ASP A 53 -1.98 -6.11 15.03
CA ASP A 53 -3.33 -6.70 15.11
C ASP A 53 -3.59 -7.71 13.97
N PHE A 54 -2.78 -7.74 12.91
CA PHE A 54 -2.99 -8.54 11.70
C PHE A 54 -1.78 -9.38 11.29
N ASP A 55 -2.03 -10.63 10.88
CA ASP A 55 -1.01 -11.52 10.34
C ASP A 55 -0.48 -11.04 8.96
N PHE A 56 -1.36 -10.41 8.17
CA PHE A 56 -1.06 -9.94 6.83
C PHE A 56 -1.70 -8.56 6.58
N VAL A 57 -0.93 -7.66 5.95
CA VAL A 57 -1.39 -6.37 5.45
C VAL A 57 -1.18 -6.34 3.94
N ILE A 58 -2.26 -6.18 3.18
CA ILE A 58 -2.20 -6.08 1.72
C ILE A 58 -2.34 -4.62 1.34
N ILE A 59 -1.32 -4.08 0.67
CA ILE A 59 -1.31 -2.72 0.16
C ILE A 59 -1.68 -2.78 -1.34
N ASP A 60 -2.83 -2.21 -1.69
CA ASP A 60 -3.22 -2.04 -3.09
C ASP A 60 -2.44 -0.86 -3.68
N CYS A 61 -1.37 -1.17 -4.40
CA CYS A 61 -0.50 -0.17 -5.01
C CYS A 61 -1.16 0.42 -6.27
N PRO A 62 -1.22 1.76 -6.42
CA PRO A 62 -1.71 2.37 -7.66
C PRO A 62 -0.81 2.03 -8.85
N ALA A 63 -1.36 2.15 -10.05
CA ALA A 63 -0.58 2.00 -11.28
C ALA A 63 0.48 3.12 -11.44
N GLY A 64 1.54 2.81 -12.19
CA GLY A 64 2.65 3.73 -12.44
C GLY A 64 3.70 3.72 -11.33
N ILE A 65 4.73 4.55 -11.50
CA ILE A 65 5.92 4.61 -10.63
C ILE A 65 6.06 5.96 -9.91
N GLU A 66 4.94 6.67 -9.79
CA GLU A 66 4.87 8.01 -9.18
C GLU A 66 4.95 7.93 -7.64
N GLN A 67 4.64 9.04 -6.96
CA GLN A 67 4.69 9.13 -5.49
C GLN A 67 3.80 8.07 -4.80
N GLY A 68 2.65 7.73 -5.37
CA GLY A 68 1.78 6.68 -4.83
C GLY A 68 2.46 5.31 -4.76
N PHE A 69 3.27 4.96 -5.76
CA PHE A 69 4.09 3.74 -5.75
C PHE A 69 5.13 3.80 -4.63
N LYS A 70 5.87 4.90 -4.53
CA LYS A 70 6.88 5.10 -3.47
C LYS A 70 6.29 4.97 -2.07
N ASN A 71 5.09 5.49 -1.86
CA ASN A 71 4.38 5.39 -0.59
C ASN A 71 3.96 3.95 -0.29
N ALA A 72 3.45 3.23 -1.29
CA ALA A 72 3.01 1.85 -1.12
C ALA A 72 4.18 0.92 -0.76
N ILE A 73 5.30 1.02 -1.49
CA ILE A 73 6.47 0.17 -1.25
C ILE A 73 7.17 0.52 0.07
N ALA A 74 7.06 1.76 0.55
CA ALA A 74 7.74 2.19 1.76
C ALA A 74 7.32 1.40 3.00
N GLY A 75 6.06 0.98 3.08
CA GLY A 75 5.50 0.19 4.18
C GLY A 75 5.40 -1.31 3.90
N ALA A 76 5.90 -1.80 2.76
CA ALA A 76 5.78 -3.18 2.35
C ALA A 76 7.04 -3.99 2.68
N ASP A 77 6.87 -5.22 3.17
CA ASP A 77 8.00 -6.16 3.37
C ASP A 77 8.31 -6.97 2.10
N ARG A 78 7.29 -7.22 1.29
CA ARG A 78 7.36 -8.01 0.07
C ARG A 78 6.47 -7.39 -1.00
N ALA A 79 6.82 -7.61 -2.25
CA ALA A 79 6.03 -7.17 -3.40
C ALA A 79 5.57 -8.37 -4.24
N ILE A 80 4.33 -8.31 -4.72
CA ILE A 80 3.80 -9.26 -5.70
C ILE A 80 3.60 -8.47 -6.99
N ILE A 81 4.36 -8.85 -8.03
CA ILE A 81 4.23 -8.23 -9.35
C ILE A 81 3.22 -9.04 -10.16
N VAL A 82 2.13 -8.38 -10.54
CA VAL A 82 1.09 -8.96 -11.40
C VAL A 82 1.30 -8.42 -12.81
N THR A 83 1.54 -9.31 -13.77
CA THR A 83 1.76 -8.95 -15.18
C THR A 83 0.95 -9.85 -16.11
N THR A 84 0.55 -9.31 -17.26
CA THR A 84 -0.04 -10.08 -18.35
C THR A 84 1.06 -10.69 -19.22
N PRO A 85 0.79 -11.79 -19.95
CA PRO A 85 1.78 -12.43 -20.83
C PRO A 85 1.96 -11.65 -22.15
N GLU A 86 2.17 -10.34 -22.05
CA GLU A 86 2.41 -9.43 -23.17
C GLU A 86 3.80 -8.80 -23.06
N VAL A 87 4.46 -8.58 -24.20
CA VAL A 87 5.85 -8.08 -24.23
C VAL A 87 6.00 -6.73 -23.53
N SER A 88 5.01 -5.84 -23.67
CA SER A 88 4.99 -4.54 -22.97
C SER A 88 4.89 -4.71 -21.46
N ALA A 89 3.93 -5.51 -20.99
CA ALA A 89 3.69 -5.73 -19.56
C ALA A 89 4.87 -6.43 -18.86
N VAL A 90 5.54 -7.35 -19.55
CA VAL A 90 6.76 -8.01 -19.02
C VAL A 90 7.91 -7.03 -18.89
N ARG A 91 8.10 -6.10 -19.85
CA ARG A 91 9.13 -5.06 -19.77
C ARG A 91 8.86 -4.06 -18.65
N ASP A 92 7.60 -3.67 -18.47
CA ASP A 92 7.22 -2.80 -17.36
C ASP A 92 7.45 -3.50 -16.02
N ALA A 93 7.09 -4.78 -15.91
CA ALA A 93 7.37 -5.60 -14.73
C ALA A 93 8.88 -5.65 -14.40
N ASP A 94 9.74 -5.88 -15.39
CA ASP A 94 11.20 -5.88 -15.22
C ASP A 94 11.72 -4.53 -14.68
N ARG A 95 11.18 -3.42 -15.19
CA ARG A 95 11.48 -2.08 -14.66
C ARG A 95 11.04 -1.93 -13.19
N ILE A 96 9.87 -2.44 -12.82
CA ILE A 96 9.39 -2.40 -11.43
C ILE A 96 10.30 -3.22 -10.52
N ILE A 97 10.76 -4.40 -10.96
CA ILE A 97 11.74 -5.22 -10.22
C ILE A 97 12.97 -4.40 -9.89
N GLY A 98 13.58 -3.74 -10.88
CA GLY A 98 14.76 -2.92 -10.64
C GLY A 98 14.53 -1.74 -9.68
N LEU A 99 13.32 -1.18 -9.64
CA LEU A 99 12.96 -0.14 -8.68
C LEU A 99 12.78 -0.67 -7.26
N LEU A 100 12.23 -1.89 -7.11
CA LEU A 100 12.06 -2.56 -5.82
C LEU A 100 13.43 -2.98 -5.25
N GLU A 101 14.32 -3.50 -6.09
CA GLU A 101 15.70 -3.84 -5.70
C GLU A 101 16.48 -2.60 -5.24
N ALA A 102 16.34 -1.48 -5.95
CA ALA A 102 16.95 -0.21 -5.54
C ALA A 102 16.39 0.36 -4.22
N ALA A 103 15.18 -0.07 -3.83
CA ALA A 103 14.56 0.25 -2.55
C ALA A 103 14.89 -0.79 -1.45
N GLU A 104 15.84 -1.70 -1.70
CA GLU A 104 16.27 -2.77 -0.78
C GLU A 104 15.14 -3.74 -0.39
N MET A 105 14.12 -3.88 -1.24
CA MET A 105 13.09 -4.91 -1.08
C MET A 105 13.53 -6.23 -1.73
N HIS A 106 13.48 -7.33 -0.96
CA HIS A 106 13.90 -8.68 -1.39
C HIS A 106 12.79 -9.72 -1.32
#